data_AF-A0A382YHB9-F1
#
_entry.id   AF-A0A382YHB9-F1
#
_cell.length_a   1.000
_cell.length_b   1.000
_cell.length_c   1.000
_cell.angle_alpha   90.00
_cell.angle_beta   90.00
_cell.angle_gamma   90.00
#
_symmetry.space_group_name_H-M   'P 1'
#
loop_
_entity.id
_entity.type
_entity.pdbx_description
1 polymer ?
#
loop_
_entity_poly.entity_id
_entity_poly.type
_entity_poly.pdbx_seq_one_letter_code
_entity_poly.pdbx_strand_id
1 'polypeptide(L)' 'MPYPEMMVAPMREDLVRVGFTEMKTSEDVDDILGDEKRTTLVVVNSVCGCAAGMMRPGVFLSLQTDQKPEVLTTVFAG' A
#
# COMPACT_ATOMS: atom_id res chain seq x y z
N MET A 1 -8.80 1.27 -18.97
CA MET A 1 -8.95 2.73 -18.80
C MET A 1 -8.69 3.00 -17.34
N PRO A 2 -7.60 3.68 -16.98
CA PRO A 2 -7.28 3.92 -15.58
C PRO A 2 -8.42 4.69 -14.92
N TYR A 3 -8.71 4.38 -13.66
CA TYR A 3 -9.70 5.12 -12.89
C TYR A 3 -9.28 6.60 -12.79
N PRO A 4 -10.25 7.55 -12.79
CA PRO A 4 -9.93 8.96 -12.63
C PRO A 4 -9.12 9.20 -11.34
N GLU A 5 -8.08 10.05 -11.41
CA GLU A 5 -7.19 10.29 -10.27
C GLU A 5 -7.95 10.76 -9.02
N MET A 6 -8.95 11.63 -9.20
CA MET A 6 -9.81 12.11 -8.11
C MET A 6 -10.59 10.99 -7.38
N MET A 7 -10.82 9.85 -8.05
CA MET A 7 -11.52 8.70 -7.47
C MET A 7 -10.55 7.82 -6.67
N VAL A 8 -9.32 7.63 -7.17
CA VAL A 8 -8.34 6.72 -6.53
C VAL A 8 -7.49 7.41 -5.47
N ALA A 9 -7.29 8.72 -5.57
CA ALA A 9 -6.54 9.52 -4.60
C ALA A 9 -6.94 9.24 -3.13
N PRO A 10 -8.23 9.27 -2.73
CA PRO A 10 -8.60 8.96 -1.35
C PRO A 10 -8.26 7.51 -0.94
N MET A 11 -8.35 6.56 -1.87
CA MET A 11 -8.04 5.15 -1.61
C MET A 11 -6.54 4.89 -1.44
N ARG A 12 -5.71 5.65 -2.15
CA ARG A 12 -4.24 5.66 -1.97
C ARG A 12 -3.90 6.29 -0.61
N GLU A 13 -4.56 7.39 -0.29
CA GLU A 13 -4.30 8.16 0.92
C GLU A 13 -4.62 7.39 2.22
N ASP A 14 -5.60 6.48 2.19
CA ASP A 14 -5.89 5.56 3.30
C ASP A 14 -4.63 4.81 3.79
N LEU A 15 -3.77 4.35 2.87
CA LEU A 15 -2.55 3.62 3.21
C LEU A 15 -1.37 4.57 3.49
N VAL A 16 -1.25 5.67 2.74
CA VAL A 16 -0.18 6.65 2.96
C VAL A 16 -0.27 7.26 4.37
N ARG A 17 -1.48 7.54 4.85
CA ARG A 17 -1.72 8.06 6.21
C ARG A 17 -1.28 7.11 7.33
N VAL A 18 -1.20 5.81 7.05
CA VAL A 18 -0.78 4.80 8.03
C VAL A 18 0.70 4.40 7.84
N GLY A 19 1.45 5.15 7.03
CA GLY A 19 2.90 5.05 6.90
C GLY A 19 3.39 4.28 5.67
N PHE A 20 2.52 3.96 4.72
CA PHE A 20 2.93 3.29 3.48
C PHE A 20 3.58 4.28 2.50
N THR A 21 4.66 3.82 1.87
CA THR A 21 5.26 4.47 0.70
C THR A 21 4.62 3.92 -0.57
N GLU A 22 4.06 4.79 -1.39
CA GLU A 22 3.45 4.40 -2.66
C GLU A 22 4.49 4.33 -3.78
N MET A 23 4.49 3.22 -4.52
CA MET A 23 5.30 2.98 -5.70
C MET A 23 4.42 3.12 -6.94
N LYS A 24 4.72 4.08 -7.82
CA LYS A 24 3.89 4.42 -8.98
C LYS A 24 4.48 3.90 -10.28
N THR A 25 5.79 3.67 -10.34
CA THR A 25 6.47 3.14 -11.52
C THR A 25 7.16 1.82 -11.21
N SER A 26 7.58 1.11 -12.28
CA SER A 26 8.43 -0.08 -12.14
C SER A 26 9.76 0.25 -11.47
N GLU A 27 10.34 1.41 -11.79
CA GLU A 27 11.58 1.88 -11.21
C GLU A 27 11.43 2.10 -9.70
N ASP A 28 10.33 2.70 -9.23
CA ASP A 28 10.06 2.83 -7.79
C ASP A 28 10.02 1.45 -7.08
N VAL A 29 9.49 0.43 -7.76
CA VAL A 29 9.41 -0.93 -7.23
C VAL A 29 10.80 -1.56 -7.17
N ASP A 30 11.57 -1.45 -8.23
CA ASP A 30 12.92 -2.01 -8.29
C ASP A 30 13.87 -1.32 -7.30
N ASP A 31 13.79 0.01 -7.19
CA ASP A 31 14.62 0.81 -6.28
C ASP A 31 14.35 0.47 -4.81
N ILE A 32 13.10 0.20 -4.45
CA ILE A 32 12.73 -0.10 -3.07
C ILE A 32 12.87 -1.59 -2.76
N LEU A 33 12.40 -2.50 -3.62
CA LEU A 33 12.34 -3.93 -3.33
C LEU A 33 13.57 -4.71 -3.79
N GLY A 34 14.34 -4.21 -4.76
CA GLY A 34 15.46 -4.94 -5.36
C GLY A 34 16.56 -5.29 -4.36
N ASP A 35 16.89 -4.35 -3.48
CA ASP A 35 17.98 -4.51 -2.49
C ASP A 35 17.50 -4.67 -1.04
N GLU A 36 16.18 -4.60 -0.78
CA GLU A 36 15.65 -4.63 0.59
C GLU A 36 15.91 -5.96 1.30
N LYS A 37 16.37 -5.89 2.55
CA LYS A 37 16.69 -7.05 3.40
C LYS A 37 15.83 -7.12 4.65
N ARG A 38 15.14 -6.03 4.98
CA ARG A 38 14.26 -5.92 6.14
C ARG A 38 12.89 -6.53 5.83
N THR A 39 12.14 -6.82 6.89
CA THR A 39 10.79 -7.36 6.72
C THR A 39 9.88 -6.29 6.10
N THR A 40 9.36 -6.57 4.91
CA THR A 40 8.58 -5.62 4.11
C THR A 40 7.14 -6.10 3.94
N LEU A 41 6.18 -5.24 4.26
CA LEU A 41 4.78 -5.45 3.94
C LEU A 41 4.43 -4.67 2.67
N VAL A 42 4.20 -5.42 1.60
CA VAL A 42 3.72 -4.89 0.33
C VAL A 42 2.21 -5.07 0.25
N VAL A 43 1.48 -3.96 0.18
CA VAL A 43 0.03 -3.97 -0.01
C VAL A 43 -0.31 -3.64 -1.46
N VAL A 44 -0.90 -4.61 -2.16
CA VAL A 44 -1.48 -4.40 -3.49
C VAL A 44 -2.88 -3.82 -3.30
N ASN A 45 -2.99 -2.50 -3.30
CA ASN A 45 -4.24 -1.78 -3.12
C ASN A 45 -5.09 -1.84 -4.41
N SER A 46 -6.40 -1.61 -4.29
CA SER A 46 -7.31 -1.57 -5.43
C SER A 46 -8.59 -0.82 -5.09
N VAL A 47 -9.42 -0.58 -6.12
CA VAL A 47 -10.77 0.01 -5.97
C VAL A 47 -11.82 -0.97 -5.46
N CYS A 48 -11.52 -2.27 -5.38
CA CYS A 48 -12.50 -3.31 -5.06
C CYS A 48 -13.12 -3.10 -3.67
N GLY A 49 -14.40 -3.43 -3.51
CA GLY A 49 -15.10 -3.27 -2.23
C GLY A 49 -14.46 -4.04 -1.07
N CYS A 50 -13.83 -5.19 -1.33
CA CYS A 50 -13.05 -5.93 -0.33
C CYS A 50 -11.79 -5.18 0.10
N ALA A 51 -11.18 -4.37 -0.77
CA ALA A 51 -10.06 -3.52 -0.41
C ALA A 51 -10.50 -2.46 0.61
N ALA A 52 -11.65 -1.83 0.37
CA ALA A 52 -12.22 -0.82 1.24
C ALA A 52 -12.73 -1.38 2.58
N GLY A 53 -13.51 -2.47 2.54
CA GLY A 53 -14.18 -3.00 3.73
C GLY A 53 -13.31 -3.89 4.60
N MET A 54 -12.27 -4.51 4.04
CA MET A 54 -11.50 -5.56 4.73
C MET A 54 -10.00 -5.29 4.72
N MET A 55 -9.38 -5.15 3.54
CA MET A 55 -7.91 -5.09 3.45
C MET A 55 -7.34 -3.84 4.10
N ARG A 56 -7.78 -2.62 3.72
CA ARG A 56 -7.22 -1.38 4.28
C ARG A 56 -7.47 -1.27 5.79
N PRO A 57 -8.67 -1.58 6.33
CA PRO A 57 -8.88 -1.67 7.77
C PRO A 57 -8.02 -2.74 8.45
N GLY A 58 -7.91 -3.93 7.85
CA GLY A 58 -7.14 -5.06 8.40
C GLY A 58 -5.65 -4.76 8.49
N VAL A 59 -5.09 -4.11 7.47
CA VAL A 59 -3.70 -3.63 7.45
C VAL A 59 -3.48 -2.57 8.53
N PHE A 60 -4.39 -1.60 8.66
CA PHE A 60 -4.28 -0.60 9.73
C PHE A 60 -4.26 -1.24 11.13
N LEU A 61 -5.13 -2.23 11.36
CA LEU A 61 -5.20 -2.95 12.63
C LEU A 61 -3.96 -3.83 12.89
N SER A 62 -3.40 -4.48 11.86
CA SER A 62 -2.21 -5.33 12.04
C SER A 62 -0.97 -4.54 12.47
N LEU A 63 -0.89 -3.26 12.08
CA LEU A 63 0.19 -2.35 12.46
C LEU A 63 0.10 -1.81 13.90
N GLN A 64 -0.97 -2.11 14.62
CA GLN A 64 -1.14 -1.72 16.04
C GLN A 64 -0.46 -2.69 17.02
N THR A 65 0.25 -3.70 16.52
CA THR A 65 0.98 -4.67 17.33
C THR A 65 2.46 -4.29 17.49
N ASP A 66 3.12 -4.83 18.51
CA ASP A 66 4.54 -4.58 18.76
C ASP A 66 5.45 -5.18 17.65
N GLN A 67 5.04 -6.30 17.07
CA GLN A 67 5.77 -6.96 15.99
C GLN A 67 5.23 -6.53 14.63
N LYS A 68 5.88 -5.53 14.05
CA LYS A 68 5.50 -4.94 12.76
C LYS A 68 6.62 -5.05 11.71
N PRO A 69 6.26 -5.09 10.42
CA PRO A 69 7.22 -4.92 9.33
C PRO A 69 7.98 -3.60 9.49
N GLU A 70 9.24 -3.60 9.06
CA GLU A 70 10.10 -2.42 9.11
C GLU A 70 9.85 -1.49 7.92
N VAL A 71 9.33 -2.04 6.82
CA VAL A 71 9.11 -1.34 5.57
C VAL A 71 7.67 -1.55 5.12
N LEU A 72 6.97 -0.46 4.85
CA LEU A 72 5.57 -0.44 4.44
C LEU A 72 5.48 0.17 3.04
N THR A 73 5.10 -0.63 2.05
CA THR A 73 5.01 -0.18 0.66
C THR A 73 3.69 -0.60 0.02
N THR A 74 3.22 0.20 -0.92
CA THR A 74 1.97 -0.09 -1.62
C THR A 74 2.08 0.22 -3.10
N VAL A 75 1.42 -0.61 -3.90
CA VAL A 75 1.13 -0.35 -5.31
C VAL A 75 -0.37 -0.32 -5.48
N PHE A 76 -0.85 0.39 -6.50
CA PHE A 76 -2.28 0.45 -6.82
C PHE A 76 -2.57 -0.37 -8.08
N ALA A 77 -3.34 -1.44 -7.95
CA ALA A 77 -3.73 -2.27 -9.08
C ALA A 77 -4.89 -1.64 -9.85
N GLY A 78 -4.69 -1.44 -11.16
CA GLY A 78 -5.70 -0.96 -12.11
C GLY A 78 -5.47 0.45 -12.63
#